data_AF-A0A3N5QHA8-F1
#
_entry.id   AF-A0A3N5QHA8-F1
#
_cell.length_a   1.000
_cell.length_b   1.000
_cell.length_c   1.000
_cell.angle_alpha   90.00
_cell.angle_beta   90.00
_cell.angle_gamma   90.00
#
_symmetry.space_group_name_H-M   'P 1'
#
loop_
_entity.id
_entity.type
_entity.pdbx_description
1 polymer ?
#
loop_
_entity_poly.entity_id
_entity_poly.type
_entity_poly.pdbx_seq_one_letter_code
_entity_poly.pdbx_strand_id
1 'polypeptide(L)'
;MPVELQGQIERITYTNDESGFTIAKLNVAGQPDLITVVGNLLTPMPGEILRVQGEWVNHPKYGRQLKLTHYESVVPASAHGIEKYLGSGLIKGIGPVMAKRMVKKFGKETLDIIEKAIARLTEVEGIGEKRIQMIQQAWNDQKEIRQVMLFLQSHGVSSGYAVKIFKQYGDRAIAVVKTNPYRLAQDIFGIGFVIADTIARKLGFAEDAEVRVQAGILYVLQQLSEEGHVYYPYNLLVEKSREILEVEREVVIQGFDAITLERKIAVEDLNLNPEEFRENNKAVYLAKFHLAETGVARYLKTLVSAPKSIRPMDTEKAVAWVQERLGITLAPQQREAIKVATGRKMMVITGGPGTGKTTIINAILKIFARIKAKVLLAAPTGRAAKRMAETTGFEAKTIHRLLEYSLQKGGFQRNEEKPLECDLLILDEASMIDLLLMHYLLRALPPRATLILVGDVNQLPSVGAGNVLKDIIGSGLAPVVELNEIFRQAKESLIIVNAHKINAGLMPALPAGGPELTDFYFIAQEDPQEVVKT
;
A
#
# COMPACT_ATOMS: atom_id res chain seq x y z
N MET A 1 27.12 31.29 -9.78
CA MET A 1 26.08 32.35 -9.72
C MET A 1 24.80 31.79 -10.29
N PRO A 2 23.68 31.82 -9.55
CA PRO A 2 22.39 31.37 -10.06
C PRO A 2 21.98 32.25 -11.22
N VAL A 3 21.53 31.62 -12.30
CA VAL A 3 21.07 32.29 -13.52
C VAL A 3 19.55 32.28 -13.51
N GLU A 4 18.97 33.44 -13.78
CA GLU A 4 17.52 33.61 -13.92
C GLU A 4 17.16 33.75 -15.39
N LEU A 5 16.21 32.94 -15.86
CA LEU A 5 15.77 32.90 -17.25
C LEU A 5 14.25 32.82 -17.30
N GLN A 6 13.65 33.47 -18.29
CA GLN A 6 12.24 33.33 -18.60
C GLN A 6 12.08 32.70 -19.97
N GLY A 7 11.34 31.61 -20.05
CA GLY A 7 11.17 30.88 -21.30
C GLY A 7 9.88 30.07 -21.36
N GLN A 8 9.43 29.82 -22.59
CA GLN A 8 8.27 28.98 -22.85
C GLN A 8 8.70 27.53 -22.99
N ILE A 9 7.99 26.58 -22.37
CA ILE A 9 8.26 25.16 -22.54
C ILE A 9 7.90 24.76 -23.97
N GLU A 10 8.89 24.49 -24.81
CA GLU A 10 8.66 24.05 -26.19
C GLU A 10 8.20 22.59 -26.22
N ARG A 11 8.88 21.74 -25.44
CA ARG A 11 8.55 20.33 -25.30
C ARG A 11 9.11 19.74 -24.02
N ILE A 12 8.47 18.67 -23.55
CA ILE A 12 8.91 17.88 -22.41
C ILE A 12 9.55 16.61 -22.95
N THR A 13 10.78 16.35 -22.54
CA THR A 13 11.54 15.17 -22.95
C THR A 13 11.17 13.98 -22.08
N TYR A 14 10.97 14.20 -20.78
CA TYR A 14 10.63 13.17 -19.80
C TYR A 14 10.05 13.81 -18.54
N THR A 15 9.00 13.21 -17.98
CA THR A 15 8.45 13.56 -16.66
C THR A 15 8.13 12.27 -15.91
N ASN A 16 8.48 12.24 -14.62
CA ASN A 16 7.99 11.23 -13.69
C ASN A 16 6.79 11.80 -12.91
N ASP A 17 5.62 11.19 -13.08
CA ASP A 17 4.35 11.64 -12.49
C ASP A 17 4.27 11.47 -10.96
N GLU A 18 5.12 10.61 -10.36
CA GLU A 18 5.16 10.35 -8.91
C GLU A 18 6.13 11.29 -8.18
N SER A 19 7.30 11.58 -8.77
CA SER A 19 8.34 12.41 -8.14
C SER A 19 8.36 13.87 -8.61
N GLY A 20 7.67 14.19 -9.71
CA GLY A 20 7.67 15.53 -10.32
C GLY A 20 8.96 15.87 -11.06
N PHE A 21 9.94 14.96 -11.11
CA PHE A 21 11.19 15.18 -11.84
C PHE A 21 10.91 15.30 -13.35
N THR A 22 11.31 16.42 -13.93
CA THR A 22 11.08 16.73 -15.34
C THR A 22 12.35 17.22 -16.03
N ILE A 23 12.52 16.75 -17.27
CA ILE A 23 13.46 17.28 -18.26
C ILE A 23 12.65 17.98 -19.35
N ALA A 24 12.79 19.31 -19.44
CA ALA A 24 12.07 20.13 -20.41
C ALA A 24 13.01 20.97 -21.28
N LYS A 25 12.53 21.37 -22.46
CA LYS A 25 13.21 22.29 -23.37
C LYS A 25 12.51 23.64 -23.33
N LEU A 26 13.20 24.69 -22.91
CA LEU A 26 12.71 26.06 -22.89
C LEU A 26 13.19 26.83 -24.12
N ASN A 27 12.26 27.53 -24.74
CA ASN A 27 12.53 28.58 -25.71
C ASN A 27 12.66 29.91 -24.95
N VAL A 28 13.86 30.50 -24.96
CA VAL A 28 14.18 31.75 -24.26
C VAL A 28 14.40 32.85 -25.27
N ALA A 29 13.71 33.99 -25.10
CA ALA A 29 13.81 35.12 -26.01
C ALA A 29 15.27 35.61 -26.12
N GLY A 30 15.76 35.73 -27.35
CA GLY A 30 17.14 36.17 -27.63
C GLY A 30 18.18 35.04 -27.66
N GLN A 31 17.80 33.78 -27.45
CA GLN A 31 18.68 32.63 -27.70
C GLN A 31 18.22 31.82 -28.93
N PRO A 32 19.13 31.42 -29.83
CA PRO A 32 18.79 30.66 -31.02
C PRO A 32 18.47 29.18 -30.72
N ASP A 33 18.99 28.64 -29.62
CA ASP A 33 18.85 27.23 -29.24
C ASP A 33 17.93 27.02 -28.03
N LEU A 34 17.24 25.87 -28.00
CA LEU A 34 16.41 25.46 -26.87
C LEU A 34 17.27 25.05 -25.66
N ILE A 35 17.03 25.69 -24.52
CA ILE A 35 17.72 25.41 -23.27
C ILE A 35 17.11 24.18 -22.60
N THR A 36 17.93 23.22 -22.19
CA THR A 36 17.47 22.09 -21.37
C THR A 36 17.40 22.49 -19.91
N VAL A 37 16.22 22.36 -19.28
CA VAL A 37 16.07 22.47 -17.82
C VAL A 37 15.79 21.10 -17.22
N VAL A 38 16.31 20.89 -16.01
CA VAL A 38 16.18 19.64 -15.27
C VAL A 38 15.89 19.94 -13.81
N GLY A 39 14.83 19.35 -13.27
CA GLY A 39 14.46 19.52 -11.87
C GLY A 39 13.02 19.12 -11.61
N ASN A 40 12.55 19.33 -10.38
CA ASN A 40 11.18 19.00 -10.01
C ASN A 40 10.24 20.13 -10.45
N LEU A 41 9.52 19.90 -11.53
CA LEU A 41 8.48 20.79 -12.06
C LEU A 41 7.12 20.14 -11.79
N LEU A 42 6.20 20.85 -11.15
CA LEU A 42 4.86 20.31 -10.88
C LEU A 42 4.04 20.32 -12.17
N THR A 43 3.97 19.17 -12.85
CA THR A 43 3.17 18.94 -14.07
C THR A 43 3.35 20.04 -15.13
N PRO A 44 4.59 20.28 -15.60
CA PRO A 44 4.84 21.28 -16.63
C PRO A 44 4.05 20.92 -17.89
N MET A 45 3.57 21.94 -18.61
CA MET A 45 2.87 21.74 -19.88
C MET A 45 3.64 22.41 -21.02
N PRO A 46 3.80 21.76 -22.19
CA PRO A 46 4.28 22.47 -23.38
C PRO A 46 3.43 23.72 -23.63
N GLY A 47 4.07 24.85 -23.86
CA GLY A 47 3.45 26.15 -24.03
C GLY A 47 3.31 26.99 -22.75
N GLU A 48 3.60 26.43 -21.57
CA GLU A 48 3.66 27.16 -20.30
C GLU A 48 4.87 28.09 -20.26
N ILE A 49 4.71 29.30 -19.70
CA ILE A 49 5.80 30.26 -19.53
C ILE A 49 6.30 30.14 -18.09
N LEU A 50 7.57 29.77 -17.95
CA LEU A 50 8.23 29.63 -16.67
C LEU A 50 9.26 30.75 -16.50
N ARG A 51 9.30 31.33 -15.31
CA ARG A 51 10.48 32.02 -14.79
C ARG A 51 11.26 31.00 -13.97
N VAL A 52 12.48 30.69 -14.38
CA VAL A 52 13.32 29.65 -13.79
C VAL A 52 14.59 30.24 -13.23
N GLN A 53 14.97 29.81 -12.03
CA GLN A 53 16.24 30.10 -11.39
C GLN A 53 16.99 28.80 -11.15
N GLY A 54 18.29 28.79 -11.47
CA GLY A 54 19.09 27.58 -11.34
C GLY A 54 20.56 27.74 -11.68
N GLU A 55 21.26 26.62 -11.67
CA GLU A 55 22.70 26.57 -11.96
C GLU A 55 22.97 25.74 -13.21
N TRP A 56 23.94 26.17 -14.01
CA TRP A 56 24.38 25.40 -15.17
C TRP A 56 25.18 24.18 -14.72
N VAL A 57 24.70 23.01 -15.11
CA VAL A 57 25.37 21.72 -14.88
C VAL A 57 25.67 21.07 -16.24
N ASN A 58 26.73 20.28 -16.30
CA ASN A 58 27.11 19.59 -17.53
C ASN A 58 26.95 18.08 -17.31
N HIS A 59 25.97 17.46 -17.97
CA HIS A 59 25.71 16.04 -17.83
C HIS A 59 26.63 15.23 -18.75
N PRO A 60 27.32 14.18 -18.27
CA PRO A 60 28.31 13.42 -19.04
C PRO A 60 27.82 12.91 -20.41
N LYS A 61 26.52 12.57 -20.49
CA LYS A 61 25.86 12.01 -21.68
C LYS A 61 25.01 13.01 -22.48
N TYR A 62 24.56 14.11 -21.87
CA TYR A 62 23.49 14.97 -22.42
C TYR A 62 23.89 16.44 -22.52
N GLY A 63 25.14 16.77 -22.18
CA GLY A 63 25.69 18.12 -22.31
C GLY A 63 25.13 19.12 -21.32
N ARG A 64 25.16 20.40 -21.69
CA ARG A 64 24.84 21.52 -20.81
C ARG A 64 23.34 21.60 -20.51
N GLN A 65 23.00 21.65 -19.23
CA GLN A 65 21.63 21.69 -18.71
C GLN A 65 21.55 22.71 -17.56
N LEU A 66 20.39 23.32 -17.38
CA LEU A 66 20.11 24.19 -16.25
C LEU A 66 19.38 23.37 -15.18
N LYS A 67 20.05 23.13 -14.03
CA LYS A 67 19.43 22.46 -12.88
C LYS A 67 18.63 23.49 -12.09
N LEU A 68 17.33 23.25 -11.96
CA LEU A 68 16.40 24.16 -11.28
C LEU A 68 16.60 24.12 -9.77
N THR A 69 16.69 25.30 -9.15
CA THR A 69 16.59 25.48 -7.69
C THR A 69 15.24 26.08 -7.31
N HIS A 70 14.70 26.96 -8.14
CA HIS A 70 13.39 27.58 -7.95
C HIS A 70 12.74 27.87 -9.31
N TYR A 71 11.41 27.81 -9.39
CA TYR A 71 10.67 28.24 -10.56
C TYR A 71 9.31 28.82 -10.18
N GLU A 72 8.81 29.71 -11.01
CA GLU A 72 7.50 30.31 -10.90
C GLU A 72 6.77 30.18 -12.23
N SER A 73 5.52 29.71 -12.17
CA SER A 73 4.63 29.67 -13.34
C SER A 73 3.92 31.00 -13.47
N VAL A 74 4.11 31.67 -14.60
CA VAL A 74 3.47 32.96 -14.86
C VAL A 74 2.11 32.69 -15.54
N VAL A 75 1.04 32.70 -14.73
CA VAL A 75 -0.36 32.69 -15.20
C VAL A 75 -0.67 34.10 -15.77
N PRO A 76 -1.37 34.27 -16.93
CA PRO A 76 -2.69 33.70 -17.12
C PRO A 76 -2.99 33.06 -18.48
N ALA A 77 -3.91 32.08 -18.42
CA ALA A 77 -4.68 31.57 -19.55
C ALA A 77 -3.83 31.37 -20.81
N SER A 78 -2.93 30.39 -20.83
CA SER A 78 -2.27 30.06 -22.09
C SER A 78 -3.30 29.44 -23.04
N ALA A 79 -3.20 29.77 -24.32
CA ALA A 79 -4.01 29.15 -25.38
C ALA A 79 -3.98 27.62 -25.28
N HIS A 80 -2.83 27.05 -24.91
CA HIS A 80 -2.65 25.60 -24.73
C HIS A 80 -3.44 25.01 -23.55
N GLY A 81 -3.51 25.70 -22.40
CA GLY A 81 -4.32 25.24 -21.26
C GLY A 81 -5.82 25.19 -21.58
N ILE A 82 -6.29 26.18 -22.35
CA ILE A 82 -7.65 26.22 -22.87
C ILE A 82 -7.90 25.07 -23.84
N GLU A 83 -6.94 24.77 -24.73
CA GLU A 83 -7.03 23.67 -25.69
C GLU A 83 -7.16 22.31 -24.98
N LYS A 84 -6.35 22.04 -23.96
CA LYS A 84 -6.40 20.80 -23.16
C LYS A 84 -7.72 20.66 -22.39
N TYR A 85 -8.22 21.74 -21.78
CA TYR A 85 -9.51 21.73 -21.08
C TYR A 85 -10.66 21.40 -22.03
N LEU A 86 -10.75 22.14 -23.15
CA LEU A 86 -11.79 21.94 -24.16
C LEU A 86 -11.69 20.55 -24.82
N GLY A 87 -10.48 20.01 -24.96
CA GLY A 87 -10.20 18.70 -25.57
C GLY A 87 -10.28 17.50 -24.62
N SER A 88 -10.52 17.70 -23.33
CA SER A 88 -10.51 16.64 -22.30
C SER A 88 -11.67 15.63 -22.39
N GLY A 89 -12.63 15.86 -23.29
CA GLY A 89 -13.84 15.04 -23.44
C GLY A 89 -14.94 15.38 -22.43
N LEU A 90 -14.71 16.39 -21.58
CA LEU A 90 -15.74 16.90 -20.67
C LEU A 90 -16.88 17.55 -21.45
N ILE A 91 -16.58 18.42 -22.42
CA ILE A 91 -17.59 19.16 -23.21
C ILE A 91 -18.06 18.33 -24.40
N LYS A 92 -19.28 17.81 -24.33
CA LYS A 92 -19.91 17.13 -25.46
C LYS A 92 -20.01 18.09 -26.65
N GLY A 93 -19.46 17.66 -27.78
CA GLY A 93 -19.40 18.47 -29.01
C GLY A 93 -18.04 19.09 -29.31
N ILE A 94 -17.11 19.14 -28.34
CA ILE A 94 -15.73 19.62 -28.54
C ILE A 94 -14.73 18.48 -28.32
N GLY A 95 -14.14 17.98 -29.42
CA GLY A 95 -13.02 17.04 -29.38
C GLY A 95 -11.67 17.75 -29.46
N PRO A 96 -10.54 17.05 -29.24
CA PRO A 96 -9.18 17.64 -29.24
C PRO A 96 -8.85 18.45 -30.49
N VAL A 97 -9.28 17.96 -31.67
CA VAL A 97 -9.08 18.65 -32.95
C VAL A 97 -9.85 19.97 -33.02
N MET A 98 -11.05 20.01 -32.45
CA MET A 98 -11.90 21.20 -32.48
C MET A 98 -11.51 22.21 -31.42
N ALA A 99 -11.13 21.74 -30.23
CA ALA A 99 -10.48 22.56 -29.21
C ALA A 99 -9.27 23.30 -29.79
N LYS A 100 -8.41 22.59 -30.53
CA LYS A 100 -7.25 23.19 -31.22
C LYS A 100 -7.65 24.25 -32.24
N ARG A 101 -8.71 24.02 -33.02
CA ARG A 101 -9.20 25.01 -34.01
C ARG A 101 -9.79 26.26 -33.34
N MET A 102 -10.59 26.08 -32.30
CA MET A 102 -11.19 27.17 -31.54
C MET A 102 -10.11 28.04 -30.89
N VAL A 103 -9.14 27.40 -30.23
CA VAL A 103 -7.99 28.09 -29.63
C VAL A 103 -7.10 28.75 -30.69
N LYS A 104 -6.90 28.13 -31.85
CA LYS A 104 -6.16 28.76 -32.96
C LYS A 104 -6.82 30.04 -33.47
N LYS A 105 -8.16 30.10 -33.45
CA LYS A 105 -8.93 31.26 -33.92
C LYS A 105 -9.06 32.36 -32.87
N PHE A 106 -9.32 31.99 -31.62
CA PHE A 106 -9.71 32.92 -30.54
C PHE A 106 -8.68 33.04 -29.42
N GLY A 107 -7.60 32.26 -29.45
CA GLY A 107 -6.51 32.34 -28.49
C GLY A 107 -6.98 32.23 -27.04
N LYS A 108 -6.52 33.17 -26.20
CA LYS A 108 -6.85 33.22 -24.78
C LYS A 108 -8.33 33.58 -24.51
N GLU A 109 -8.99 34.21 -25.47
CA GLU A 109 -10.39 34.68 -25.37
C GLU A 109 -11.40 33.60 -25.74
N THR A 110 -10.94 32.41 -26.15
CA THR A 110 -11.81 31.29 -26.55
C THR A 110 -12.87 30.98 -25.49
N LEU A 111 -12.51 31.05 -24.20
CA LEU A 111 -13.44 30.80 -23.10
C LEU A 111 -14.51 31.90 -22.98
N ASP A 112 -14.10 33.17 -23.06
CA ASP A 112 -15.00 34.32 -23.01
C ASP A 112 -15.98 34.34 -24.19
N ILE A 113 -15.53 33.90 -25.37
CA ILE A 113 -16.38 33.81 -26.56
C ILE A 113 -17.44 32.73 -26.40
N ILE A 114 -17.11 31.55 -25.86
CA ILE A 114 -18.13 30.52 -25.61
C ILE A 114 -19.17 31.00 -24.58
N GLU A 115 -18.76 31.82 -23.60
CA GLU A 115 -19.63 32.29 -22.51
C GLU A 115 -20.50 33.51 -22.86
N LYS A 116 -19.92 34.51 -23.52
CA LYS A 116 -20.58 35.82 -23.74
C LYS A 116 -21.02 36.02 -25.19
N ALA A 117 -20.45 35.27 -26.14
CA ALA A 117 -20.64 35.50 -27.57
C ALA A 117 -20.61 34.19 -28.39
N ILE A 118 -21.33 33.15 -27.96
CA ILE A 118 -21.22 31.80 -28.54
C ILE A 118 -21.52 31.75 -30.04
N ALA A 119 -22.33 32.70 -30.54
CA ALA A 119 -22.65 32.82 -31.97
C ALA A 119 -21.38 32.98 -32.83
N ARG A 120 -20.31 33.55 -32.29
CA ARG A 120 -19.02 33.71 -32.96
C ARG A 120 -18.31 32.39 -33.21
N LEU A 121 -18.70 31.30 -32.55
CA LEU A 121 -18.14 29.97 -32.85
C LEU A 121 -18.42 29.50 -34.29
N THR A 122 -19.40 30.09 -34.98
CA THR A 122 -19.62 29.91 -36.43
C THR A 122 -18.40 30.33 -37.28
N GLU A 123 -17.54 31.22 -36.76
CA GLU A 123 -16.31 31.66 -37.43
C GLU A 123 -15.23 30.56 -37.45
N VAL A 124 -15.44 29.43 -36.76
CA VAL A 124 -14.55 28.26 -36.72
C VAL A 124 -15.09 27.16 -37.64
N GLU A 125 -14.23 26.74 -38.55
CA GLU A 125 -14.56 25.74 -39.57
C GLU A 125 -14.94 24.37 -38.96
N GLY A 126 -16.19 23.95 -39.18
CA GLY A 126 -16.76 22.69 -38.68
C GLY A 126 -17.73 22.82 -37.49
N ILE A 127 -18.09 24.05 -37.09
CA ILE A 127 -19.09 24.36 -36.06
C ILE A 127 -20.35 24.96 -36.71
N GLY A 128 -21.41 24.16 -36.86
CA GLY A 128 -22.73 24.63 -37.30
C GLY A 128 -23.72 24.83 -36.14
N GLU A 129 -24.91 25.38 -36.41
CA GLU A 129 -25.94 25.72 -35.41
C GLU A 129 -26.29 24.60 -34.42
N LYS A 130 -26.51 23.36 -34.90
CA LYS A 130 -26.78 22.20 -34.03
C LYS A 130 -25.66 21.93 -33.03
N ARG A 131 -24.41 22.18 -33.43
CA ARG A 131 -23.23 21.96 -32.59
C ARG A 131 -23.05 23.11 -31.60
N ILE A 132 -23.41 24.33 -31.97
CA ILE A 132 -23.47 25.48 -31.07
C ILE A 132 -24.48 25.22 -29.95
N GLN A 133 -25.68 24.73 -30.27
CA GLN A 133 -26.67 24.37 -29.26
C GLN A 133 -26.15 23.28 -28.31
N MET A 134 -25.50 22.24 -28.85
CA MET A 134 -24.88 21.18 -28.04
C MET A 134 -23.75 21.71 -27.14
N ILE A 135 -22.89 22.58 -27.67
CA ILE A 135 -21.82 23.23 -26.91
C ILE A 135 -22.42 24.15 -25.85
N GLN A 136 -23.44 24.95 -26.17
CA GLN A 136 -24.09 25.86 -25.22
C GLN A 136 -24.70 25.09 -24.05
N GLN A 137 -25.41 24.00 -24.33
CA GLN A 137 -26.02 23.18 -23.31
C GLN A 137 -24.94 22.51 -22.45
N ALA A 138 -23.94 21.87 -23.07
CA ALA A 138 -22.80 21.30 -22.35
C ALA A 138 -21.97 22.35 -21.59
N TRP A 139 -21.92 23.60 -22.05
CA TRP A 139 -21.17 24.69 -21.40
C TRP A 139 -21.90 25.24 -20.19
N ASN A 140 -23.24 25.35 -20.28
CA ASN A 140 -24.09 25.71 -19.15
C ASN A 140 -24.05 24.63 -18.06
N ASP A 141 -24.15 23.36 -18.46
CA ASP A 141 -23.97 22.20 -17.57
C ASP A 141 -22.56 22.15 -16.95
N GLN A 142 -21.59 22.90 -17.50
CA GLN A 142 -20.20 22.94 -17.05
C GLN A 142 -19.76 24.22 -16.34
N LYS A 143 -20.63 25.22 -16.22
CA LYS A 143 -20.26 26.47 -15.54
C LYS A 143 -19.79 26.21 -14.11
N GLU A 144 -20.45 25.28 -13.44
CA GLU A 144 -20.13 24.81 -12.08
C GLU A 144 -18.79 24.06 -12.04
N ILE A 145 -18.54 23.16 -13.00
CA ILE A 145 -17.24 22.46 -13.14
C ILE A 145 -16.11 23.47 -13.27
N ARG A 146 -16.29 24.51 -14.09
CA ARG A 146 -15.26 25.52 -14.32
C ARG A 146 -14.97 26.35 -13.07
N GLN A 147 -16.00 26.74 -12.33
CA GLN A 147 -15.80 27.46 -11.06
C GLN A 147 -14.99 26.61 -10.08
N VAL A 148 -15.29 25.31 -9.97
CA VAL A 148 -14.50 24.37 -9.16
C VAL A 148 -13.05 24.31 -9.65
N MET A 149 -12.84 24.15 -10.96
CA MET A 149 -11.50 24.03 -11.53
C MET A 149 -10.67 25.30 -11.35
N LEU A 150 -11.26 26.48 -11.61
CA LEU A 150 -10.61 27.78 -11.41
C LEU A 150 -10.29 28.01 -9.93
N PHE A 151 -11.21 27.66 -9.03
CA PHE A 151 -10.98 27.76 -7.60
C PHE A 151 -9.82 26.85 -7.15
N LEU A 152 -9.80 25.59 -7.58
CA LEU A 152 -8.73 24.66 -7.19
C LEU A 152 -7.38 25.12 -7.76
N GLN A 153 -7.34 25.55 -9.03
CA GLN A 153 -6.12 26.06 -9.66
C GLN A 153 -5.64 27.38 -9.05
N SER A 154 -6.54 28.30 -8.69
CA SER A 154 -6.16 29.56 -8.05
C SER A 154 -5.51 29.35 -6.68
N HIS A 155 -5.80 28.22 -6.04
CA HIS A 155 -5.17 27.79 -4.78
C HIS A 155 -4.05 26.76 -5.03
N GLY A 156 -3.52 26.71 -6.25
CA GLY A 156 -2.32 25.95 -6.60
C GLY A 156 -2.51 24.42 -6.60
N VAL A 157 -3.74 23.92 -6.78
CA VAL A 157 -4.03 22.52 -7.06
C VAL A 157 -3.77 22.23 -8.54
N SER A 158 -3.04 21.16 -8.84
CA SER A 158 -2.78 20.79 -10.25
C SER A 158 -4.07 20.39 -10.97
N SER A 159 -4.10 20.60 -12.29
CA SER A 159 -5.24 20.23 -13.14
C SER A 159 -5.62 18.76 -13.02
N GLY A 160 -4.63 17.87 -12.83
CA GLY A 160 -4.84 16.44 -12.64
C GLY A 160 -5.58 16.12 -11.33
N TYR A 161 -5.19 16.76 -10.22
CA TYR A 161 -5.90 16.61 -8.95
C TYR A 161 -7.27 17.27 -8.98
N ALA A 162 -7.40 18.44 -9.61
CA ALA A 162 -8.68 19.12 -9.73
C ALA A 162 -9.74 18.25 -10.46
N VAL A 163 -9.34 17.53 -11.51
CA VAL A 163 -10.23 16.55 -12.18
C VAL A 163 -10.62 15.41 -11.23
N LYS A 164 -9.69 14.87 -10.44
CA LYS A 164 -9.99 13.80 -9.48
C LYS A 164 -10.95 14.28 -8.39
N ILE A 165 -10.70 15.47 -7.83
CA ILE A 165 -11.54 16.12 -6.81
C ILE A 165 -12.95 16.35 -7.35
N PHE A 166 -13.06 16.88 -8.57
CA PHE A 166 -14.35 17.10 -9.20
C PHE A 166 -15.08 15.79 -9.48
N LYS A 167 -14.40 14.75 -9.97
CA LYS A 167 -15.01 13.43 -10.18
C LYS A 167 -15.58 12.82 -8.89
N GLN A 168 -14.94 13.09 -7.75
CA GLN A 168 -15.35 12.56 -6.45
C GLN A 168 -16.50 13.34 -5.82
N TYR A 169 -16.43 14.68 -5.84
CA TYR A 169 -17.36 15.53 -5.08
C TYR A 169 -18.31 16.38 -5.93
N GLY A 170 -18.08 16.47 -7.24
CA GLY A 170 -18.86 17.28 -8.16
C GLY A 170 -18.87 18.76 -7.78
N ASP A 171 -20.07 19.31 -7.71
CA ASP A 171 -20.41 20.68 -7.30
C ASP A 171 -19.97 21.01 -5.86
N ARG A 172 -19.97 20.02 -4.96
CA ARG A 172 -19.57 20.19 -3.55
C ARG A 172 -18.06 20.29 -3.34
N ALA A 173 -17.24 20.12 -4.38
CA ALA A 173 -15.78 20.14 -4.28
C ALA A 173 -15.23 21.39 -3.57
N ILE A 174 -15.72 22.58 -3.94
CA ILE A 174 -15.27 23.84 -3.30
C ILE A 174 -15.64 23.85 -1.82
N ALA A 175 -16.88 23.48 -1.49
CA ALA A 175 -17.35 23.47 -0.11
C ALA A 175 -16.54 22.48 0.74
N VAL A 176 -16.30 21.27 0.25
CA VAL A 176 -15.49 20.25 0.93
C VAL A 176 -14.08 20.77 1.21
N VAL A 177 -13.43 21.35 0.20
CA VAL A 177 -12.05 21.84 0.32
C VAL A 177 -11.94 23.07 1.22
N LYS A 178 -12.94 23.95 1.24
CA LYS A 178 -12.99 25.10 2.15
C LYS A 178 -13.30 24.73 3.59
N THR A 179 -14.05 23.65 3.83
CA THR A 179 -14.40 23.22 5.19
C THR A 179 -13.34 22.30 5.78
N ASN A 180 -12.88 21.30 5.01
CA ASN A 180 -11.86 20.36 5.45
C ASN A 180 -11.08 19.80 4.24
N PRO A 181 -9.95 20.42 3.86
CA PRO A 181 -9.14 19.98 2.73
C PRO A 181 -8.47 18.62 2.98
N TYR A 182 -8.37 18.15 4.22
CA TYR A 182 -7.78 16.85 4.55
C TYR A 182 -8.69 15.66 4.20
N ARG A 183 -9.98 15.91 3.90
CA ARG A 183 -10.87 14.87 3.32
C ARG A 183 -10.37 14.38 1.96
N LEU A 184 -9.65 15.23 1.22
CA LEU A 184 -9.04 14.85 -0.05
C LEU A 184 -8.10 13.66 0.12
N ALA A 185 -7.36 13.60 1.24
CA ALA A 185 -6.43 12.52 1.52
C ALA A 185 -7.11 11.18 1.88
N GLN A 186 -8.38 11.24 2.31
CA GLN A 186 -9.16 10.06 2.69
C GLN A 186 -9.96 9.51 1.51
N ASP A 187 -10.58 10.39 0.73
CA ASP A 187 -11.56 10.00 -0.27
C ASP A 187 -10.95 9.82 -1.67
N ILE A 188 -9.73 10.33 -1.93
CA ILE A 188 -9.14 10.35 -3.28
C ILE A 188 -7.80 9.64 -3.32
N PHE A 189 -7.76 8.54 -4.08
CA PHE A 189 -6.54 7.80 -4.32
C PHE A 189 -5.45 8.65 -5.02
N GLY A 190 -4.26 8.67 -4.41
CA GLY A 190 -3.10 9.43 -4.88
C GLY A 190 -3.04 10.88 -4.40
N ILE A 191 -3.98 11.33 -3.55
CA ILE A 191 -3.79 12.55 -2.75
C ILE A 191 -3.44 12.10 -1.33
N GLY A 192 -2.22 12.35 -0.88
CA GLY A 192 -1.79 12.08 0.49
C GLY A 192 -1.96 13.30 1.40
N PHE A 193 -1.69 13.12 2.70
CA PHE A 193 -1.70 14.21 3.68
C PHE A 193 -0.81 15.39 3.25
N VAL A 194 0.41 15.14 2.78
CA VAL A 194 1.35 16.19 2.35
C VAL A 194 0.77 17.09 1.25
N ILE A 195 0.08 16.49 0.28
CA ILE A 195 -0.57 17.24 -0.79
C ILE A 195 -1.76 18.01 -0.23
N ALA A 196 -2.59 17.37 0.59
CA ALA A 196 -3.73 18.04 1.24
C ALA A 196 -3.29 19.21 2.14
N ASP A 197 -2.18 19.07 2.87
CA ASP A 197 -1.59 20.11 3.72
C ASP A 197 -1.08 21.29 2.87
N THR A 198 -0.44 21.00 1.74
CA THR A 198 -0.02 22.04 0.79
C THR A 198 -1.22 22.84 0.27
N ILE A 199 -2.33 22.16 -0.04
CA ILE A 199 -3.57 22.81 -0.49
C ILE A 199 -4.19 23.63 0.65
N ALA A 200 -4.23 23.07 1.87
CA ALA A 200 -4.77 23.74 3.06
C ALA A 200 -4.02 25.04 3.37
N ARG A 201 -2.67 25.00 3.37
CA ARG A 201 -1.83 26.20 3.59
C ARG A 201 -2.11 27.28 2.53
N LYS A 202 -2.24 26.91 1.25
CA LYS A 202 -2.58 27.86 0.18
C LYS A 202 -3.99 28.44 0.29
N LEU A 203 -4.91 27.74 0.95
CA LEU A 203 -6.26 28.22 1.28
C LEU A 203 -6.30 29.10 2.52
N GLY A 204 -5.17 29.28 3.23
CA GLY A 204 -5.06 30.09 4.43
C GLY A 204 -5.48 29.39 5.72
N PHE A 205 -5.46 28.05 5.76
CA PHE A 205 -5.63 27.34 7.02
C PHE A 205 -4.41 27.58 7.93
N ALA A 206 -4.68 27.86 9.20
CA ALA A 206 -3.64 28.02 10.21
C ALA A 206 -2.89 26.70 10.45
N GLU A 207 -1.63 26.78 10.87
CA GLU A 207 -0.80 25.61 11.15
C GLU A 207 -1.33 24.82 12.36
N ASP A 208 -1.91 25.50 13.34
CA ASP A 208 -2.56 24.92 14.52
C ASP A 208 -4.04 24.60 14.31
N ALA A 209 -4.56 24.71 13.08
CA ALA A 209 -5.96 24.42 12.80
C ALA A 209 -6.32 22.99 13.21
N GLU A 210 -7.40 22.83 13.98
CA GLU A 210 -7.81 21.53 14.54
C GLU A 210 -7.90 20.43 13.45
N VAL A 211 -8.51 20.75 12.30
CA VAL A 211 -8.63 19.82 11.17
C VAL A 211 -7.29 19.36 10.59
N ARG A 212 -6.25 20.22 10.64
CA ARG A 212 -4.89 19.89 10.22
C ARG A 212 -4.24 18.95 11.22
N VAL A 213 -4.33 19.29 12.50
CA VAL A 213 -3.71 18.54 13.59
C VAL A 213 -4.29 17.12 13.66
N GLN A 214 -5.62 16.99 13.62
CA GLN A 214 -6.28 15.69 13.60
C GLN A 214 -5.84 14.83 12.40
N ALA A 215 -5.82 15.41 11.19
CA ALA A 215 -5.40 14.70 9.98
C ALA A 215 -3.91 14.33 10.02
N GLY A 216 -3.09 15.21 10.59
CA GLY A 216 -1.67 15.03 10.80
C GLY A 216 -1.34 13.87 11.72
N ILE A 217 -1.99 13.79 12.89
CA ILE A 217 -1.80 12.69 13.84
C ILE A 217 -2.14 11.34 13.18
N LEU A 218 -3.26 11.28 12.46
CA LEU A 218 -3.67 10.06 11.74
C LEU A 218 -2.67 9.69 10.64
N TYR A 219 -2.12 10.68 9.94
CA TYR A 219 -1.07 10.47 8.95
C TYR A 219 0.20 9.89 9.58
N VAL A 220 0.69 10.46 10.68
CA VAL A 220 1.87 9.95 11.39
C VAL A 220 1.65 8.51 11.85
N LEU A 221 0.48 8.21 12.41
CA LEU A 221 0.16 6.85 12.86
C LEU A 221 0.01 5.86 11.69
N GLN A 222 -0.49 6.31 10.54
CA GLN A 222 -0.57 5.51 9.32
C GLN A 222 0.83 5.21 8.75
N GLN A 223 1.76 6.17 8.76
CA GLN A 223 3.16 5.93 8.38
C GLN A 223 3.84 4.91 9.30
N LEU A 224 3.65 5.04 10.61
CA LEU A 224 4.16 4.05 11.57
C LEU A 224 3.55 2.66 11.33
N SER A 225 2.31 2.59 10.87
CA SER A 225 1.69 1.32 10.49
C SER A 225 2.30 0.72 9.23
N GLU A 226 2.74 1.55 8.28
CA GLU A 226 3.47 1.12 7.08
C GLU A 226 4.90 0.64 7.42
N GLU A 227 5.47 1.12 8.52
CA GLU A 227 6.71 0.60 9.12
C GLU A 227 6.49 -0.73 9.89
N GLY A 228 5.24 -1.18 10.02
CA GLY A 228 4.88 -2.47 10.62
C GLY A 228 4.27 -2.38 12.02
N HIS A 229 4.12 -1.18 12.59
CA HIS A 229 3.58 -0.99 13.94
C HIS A 229 2.05 -1.14 14.00
N VAL A 230 1.54 -1.93 14.95
CA VAL A 230 0.08 -2.04 15.20
C VAL A 230 -0.44 -0.87 16.04
N TYR A 231 0.39 -0.43 16.99
CA TYR A 231 0.17 0.73 17.83
C TYR A 231 1.48 1.48 18.05
N TYR A 232 1.38 2.68 18.60
CA TYR A 232 2.55 3.43 19.04
C TYR A 232 2.37 3.96 20.46
N PRO A 233 3.44 4.06 21.28
CA PRO A 233 3.35 4.64 22.61
C PRO A 233 2.91 6.10 22.58
N TYR A 234 1.96 6.47 23.45
CA TYR A 234 1.32 7.79 23.45
C TYR A 234 2.31 8.96 23.47
N ASN A 235 3.25 8.97 24.43
CA ASN A 235 4.22 10.07 24.55
C ASN A 235 5.13 10.18 23.32
N LEU A 236 5.57 9.05 22.75
CA LEU A 236 6.41 9.07 21.55
C LEU A 236 5.62 9.55 20.32
N LEU A 237 4.33 9.19 20.24
CA LEU A 237 3.48 9.64 19.16
C LEU A 237 3.22 11.15 19.23
N VAL A 238 3.02 11.69 20.44
CA VAL A 238 2.86 13.12 20.67
C VAL A 238 4.09 13.87 20.18
N GLU A 239 5.31 13.46 20.58
CA GLU A 239 6.54 14.11 20.13
C GLU A 239 6.75 13.99 18.62
N LYS A 240 6.55 12.80 18.03
CA LYS A 240 6.66 12.61 16.58
C LYS A 240 5.65 13.47 15.80
N SER A 241 4.44 13.63 16.33
CA SER A 241 3.40 14.48 15.73
C SER A 241 3.75 15.96 15.87
N ARG A 242 4.30 16.37 17.01
CA ARG A 242 4.80 17.74 17.27
C ARG A 242 5.87 18.13 16.25
N GLU A 243 6.84 17.24 16.03
CA GLU A 243 7.94 17.44 15.07
C GLU A 243 7.44 17.53 13.61
N ILE A 244 6.55 16.63 13.20
CA ILE A 244 6.08 16.59 11.81
C ILE A 244 5.11 17.74 11.49
N LEU A 245 4.30 18.15 12.46
CA LEU A 245 3.30 19.19 12.26
C LEU A 245 3.82 20.59 12.56
N GLU A 246 4.95 20.70 13.28
CA GLU A 246 5.58 21.95 13.69
C GLU A 246 4.63 22.81 14.55
N VAL A 247 3.90 22.16 15.47
CA VAL A 247 2.94 22.82 16.38
C VAL A 247 3.30 22.56 17.84
N GLU A 248 2.72 23.33 18.75
CA GLU A 248 2.91 23.14 20.20
C GLU A 248 2.30 21.83 20.70
N ARG A 249 2.86 21.30 21.80
CA ARG A 249 2.46 20.01 22.37
C ARG A 249 0.99 20.00 22.79
N GLU A 250 0.50 21.08 23.38
CA GLU A 250 -0.87 21.23 23.85
C GLU A 250 -1.88 21.10 22.70
N VAL A 251 -1.54 21.64 21.53
CA VAL A 251 -2.36 21.56 20.31
C VAL A 251 -2.47 20.11 19.83
N VAL A 252 -1.36 19.36 19.87
CA VAL A 252 -1.34 17.93 19.53
C VAL A 252 -2.24 17.13 20.48
N ILE A 253 -2.17 17.40 21.79
CA ILE A 253 -2.98 16.71 22.81
C ILE A 253 -4.47 16.97 22.57
N GLN A 254 -4.87 18.22 22.31
CA GLN A 254 -6.26 18.55 21.95
C GLN A 254 -6.71 17.80 20.69
N GLY A 255 -5.81 17.70 19.70
CA GLY A 255 -6.04 16.89 18.50
C GLY A 255 -6.31 15.42 18.80
N PHE A 256 -5.55 14.81 19.72
CA PHE A 256 -5.75 13.44 20.19
C PHE A 256 -7.12 13.22 20.84
N ASP A 257 -7.53 14.14 21.72
CA ASP A 257 -8.82 14.07 22.38
C ASP A 257 -9.97 14.09 21.36
N ALA A 258 -9.88 14.96 20.36
CA ALA A 258 -10.87 15.07 19.30
C ALA A 258 -10.96 13.79 18.45
N ILE A 259 -9.84 13.26 17.94
CA ILE A 259 -9.87 12.03 17.12
C ILE A 259 -10.22 10.78 17.92
N THR A 260 -10.00 10.78 19.24
CA THR A 260 -10.45 9.71 20.14
C THR A 260 -11.96 9.77 20.31
N LEU A 261 -12.53 10.95 20.52
CA LEU A 261 -13.98 11.15 20.62
C LEU A 261 -14.70 10.73 19.34
N GLU A 262 -14.10 11.01 18.18
CA GLU A 262 -14.59 10.58 16.87
C GLU A 262 -14.35 9.09 16.57
N ARG A 263 -13.71 8.35 17.49
CA ARG A 263 -13.37 6.92 17.36
C ARG A 263 -12.52 6.58 16.14
N LYS A 264 -11.69 7.52 15.67
CA LYS A 264 -10.71 7.28 14.60
C LYS A 264 -9.48 6.54 15.12
N ILE A 265 -9.17 6.73 16.40
CA ILE A 265 -8.14 6.01 17.14
C ILE A 265 -8.73 5.31 18.35
N ALA A 266 -7.99 4.35 18.89
CA ALA A 266 -8.23 3.76 20.20
C ALA A 266 -6.99 3.98 21.08
N VAL A 267 -7.22 4.32 22.34
CA VAL A 267 -6.17 4.49 23.34
C VAL A 267 -6.36 3.44 24.42
N GLU A 268 -5.38 2.58 24.60
CA GLU A 268 -5.40 1.49 25.58
C GLU A 268 -4.36 1.75 26.67
N ASP A 269 -4.73 1.56 27.93
CA ASP A 269 -3.81 1.68 29.06
C ASP A 269 -2.96 0.42 29.19
N LEU A 270 -1.64 0.56 29.17
CA LEU A 270 -0.69 -0.55 29.26
C LEU A 270 -0.26 -0.85 30.71
N ASN A 271 -0.80 -0.14 31.70
CA ASN A 271 -0.55 -0.40 33.12
C ASN A 271 -1.34 -1.63 33.58
N LEU A 272 -0.84 -2.83 33.23
CA LEU A 272 -1.42 -4.11 33.63
C LEU A 272 -1.23 -4.41 35.12
N ASN A 273 -0.17 -3.88 35.74
CA ASN A 273 0.14 -4.06 37.15
C ASN A 273 0.19 -2.69 37.86
N PRO A 274 -0.62 -2.46 38.91
CA PRO A 274 -0.58 -1.22 39.69
C PRO A 274 0.80 -0.90 40.29
N GLU A 275 1.61 -1.91 40.59
CA GLU A 275 2.95 -1.73 41.18
C GLU A 275 4.00 -1.22 40.16
N GLU A 276 3.76 -1.41 38.87
CA GLU A 276 4.62 -0.95 37.77
C GLU A 276 4.01 0.24 37.02
N PHE A 277 3.14 1.00 37.69
CA PHE A 277 2.45 2.12 37.07
C PHE A 277 3.44 3.12 36.48
N ARG A 278 3.25 3.43 35.20
CA ARG A 278 3.97 4.46 34.47
C ARG A 278 2.97 5.46 33.94
N GLU A 279 3.20 6.73 34.26
CA GLU A 279 2.36 7.81 33.76
C GLU A 279 2.40 7.84 32.22
N ASN A 280 1.23 7.98 31.59
CA ASN A 280 1.07 8.00 30.13
C ASN A 280 1.61 6.76 29.40
N ASN A 281 1.70 5.61 30.10
CA ASN A 281 1.99 4.31 29.50
C ASN A 281 0.75 3.77 28.76
N LYS A 282 0.46 4.39 27.62
CA LYS A 282 -0.72 4.09 26.79
C LYS A 282 -0.28 3.73 25.38
N ALA A 283 -0.99 2.79 24.77
CA ALA A 283 -0.87 2.45 23.37
C ALA A 283 -1.94 3.17 22.55
N VAL A 284 -1.53 3.80 21.45
CA VAL A 284 -2.44 4.46 20.52
C VAL A 284 -2.49 3.68 19.21
N TYR A 285 -3.70 3.31 18.81
CA TYR A 285 -3.98 2.50 17.62
C TYR A 285 -4.81 3.31 16.64
N LEU A 286 -4.64 3.08 15.33
CA LEU A 286 -5.75 3.35 14.40
C LEU A 286 -6.89 2.40 14.75
N ALA A 287 -8.14 2.89 14.73
CA ALA A 287 -9.30 2.10 15.16
C ALA A 287 -9.41 0.74 14.43
N LYS A 288 -9.06 0.69 13.14
CA LYS A 288 -9.03 -0.55 12.36
C LYS A 288 -8.08 -1.61 12.92
N PHE A 289 -6.91 -1.19 13.43
CA PHE A 289 -5.91 -2.10 13.98
C PHE A 289 -6.27 -2.56 15.38
N HIS A 290 -6.79 -1.68 16.24
CA HIS A 290 -7.31 -2.09 17.55
C HIS A 290 -8.48 -3.08 17.43
N LEU A 291 -9.40 -2.84 16.51
CA LEU A 291 -10.48 -3.79 16.21
C LEU A 291 -9.94 -5.13 15.71
N ALA A 292 -8.91 -5.09 14.86
CA ALA A 292 -8.28 -6.29 14.32
C ALA A 292 -7.57 -7.09 15.42
N GLU A 293 -6.74 -6.44 16.23
CA GLU A 293 -5.97 -7.01 17.34
C GLU A 293 -6.88 -7.71 18.36
N THR A 294 -7.83 -6.94 18.92
CA THR A 294 -8.80 -7.47 19.89
C THR A 294 -9.71 -8.54 19.27
N GLY A 295 -10.01 -8.42 17.97
CA GLY A 295 -10.76 -9.42 17.21
C GLY A 295 -10.00 -10.73 17.07
N VAL A 296 -8.73 -10.70 16.63
CA VAL A 296 -7.87 -11.88 16.48
C VAL A 296 -7.75 -12.60 17.81
N ALA A 297 -7.40 -11.89 18.89
CA ALA A 297 -7.30 -12.49 20.22
C ALA A 297 -8.60 -13.18 20.65
N ARG A 298 -9.75 -12.55 20.40
CA ARG A 298 -11.08 -13.12 20.70
C ARG A 298 -11.38 -14.36 19.87
N TYR A 299 -11.20 -14.31 18.56
CA TYR A 299 -11.48 -15.45 17.68
C TYR A 299 -10.60 -16.65 18.00
N LEU A 300 -9.32 -16.44 18.31
CA LEU A 300 -8.42 -17.52 18.71
C LEU A 300 -8.86 -18.16 20.04
N LYS A 301 -9.24 -17.36 21.05
CA LYS A 301 -9.79 -17.89 22.32
C LYS A 301 -11.07 -18.69 22.10
N THR A 302 -11.98 -18.19 21.25
CA THR A 302 -13.21 -18.90 20.87
C THR A 302 -12.91 -20.20 20.13
N LEU A 303 -11.95 -20.18 19.20
CA LEU A 303 -11.56 -21.36 18.43
C LEU A 303 -11.00 -22.47 19.33
N VAL A 304 -10.14 -22.13 20.28
CA VAL A 304 -9.51 -23.11 21.18
C VAL A 304 -10.51 -23.70 22.17
N SER A 305 -11.49 -22.92 22.62
CA SER A 305 -12.52 -23.38 23.58
C SER A 305 -13.68 -24.13 22.90
N ALA A 306 -13.91 -23.96 21.61
CA ALA A 306 -14.97 -24.62 20.87
C ALA A 306 -14.70 -26.11 20.61
N PRO A 307 -15.74 -26.96 20.54
CA PRO A 307 -15.59 -28.37 20.20
C PRO A 307 -15.08 -28.54 18.75
N LYS A 308 -14.38 -29.66 18.50
CA LYS A 308 -13.97 -30.06 17.15
C LYS A 308 -15.17 -30.57 16.33
N SER A 309 -15.24 -30.23 15.05
CA SER A 309 -16.13 -30.94 14.10
C SER A 309 -15.63 -32.37 13.80
N ILE A 310 -14.30 -32.54 13.85
CA ILE A 310 -13.63 -33.79 13.50
C ILE A 310 -13.67 -34.74 14.69
N ARG A 311 -14.09 -35.98 14.44
CA ARG A 311 -14.16 -37.03 15.47
C ARG A 311 -12.77 -37.36 16.00
N PRO A 312 -12.65 -37.71 17.30
CA PRO A 312 -11.41 -38.26 17.84
C PRO A 312 -10.95 -39.46 17.02
N MET A 313 -9.63 -39.59 16.86
CA MET A 313 -9.01 -40.70 16.15
C MET A 313 -7.82 -41.24 16.93
N ASP A 314 -7.50 -42.50 16.69
CA ASP A 314 -6.32 -43.15 17.23
C ASP A 314 -5.07 -42.65 16.49
N THR A 315 -4.30 -41.79 17.16
CA THR A 315 -3.12 -41.15 16.59
C THR A 315 -2.07 -42.16 16.16
N GLU A 316 -1.80 -43.21 16.93
CA GLU A 316 -0.74 -44.18 16.59
C GLU A 316 -1.13 -44.97 15.33
N LYS A 317 -2.41 -45.33 15.18
CA LYS A 317 -2.90 -45.92 13.93
C LYS A 317 -2.81 -44.96 12.75
N ALA A 318 -3.10 -43.67 12.96
CA ALA A 318 -2.99 -42.66 11.90
C ALA A 318 -1.54 -42.46 11.45
N VAL A 319 -0.59 -42.44 12.40
CA VAL A 319 0.86 -42.34 12.13
C VAL A 319 1.35 -43.58 11.39
N ALA A 320 1.01 -44.78 11.85
CA ALA A 320 1.40 -46.02 11.17
C ALA A 320 0.86 -46.07 9.73
N TRP A 321 -0.43 -45.76 9.55
CA TRP A 321 -1.09 -45.74 8.25
C TRP A 321 -0.44 -44.73 7.28
N VAL A 322 -0.12 -43.52 7.74
CA VAL A 322 0.44 -42.49 6.85
C VAL A 322 1.89 -42.79 6.46
N GLN A 323 2.68 -43.38 7.36
CA GLN A 323 4.05 -43.82 7.06
C GLN A 323 4.05 -44.89 5.98
N GLU A 324 3.17 -45.90 6.09
CA GLU A 324 3.01 -46.93 5.06
C GLU A 324 2.54 -46.32 3.73
N ARG A 325 1.55 -45.43 3.78
CA ARG A 325 0.98 -44.80 2.58
C ARG A 325 1.96 -43.89 1.84
N LEU A 326 2.89 -43.27 2.56
CA LEU A 326 3.91 -42.37 2.00
C LEU A 326 5.24 -43.07 1.73
N GLY A 327 5.46 -44.26 2.28
CA GLY A 327 6.76 -44.95 2.20
C GLY A 327 7.87 -44.19 2.92
N ILE A 328 7.55 -43.48 4.01
CA ILE A 328 8.51 -42.68 4.78
C ILE A 328 8.45 -43.02 6.27
N THR A 329 9.58 -42.85 6.97
CA THR A 329 9.64 -42.85 8.42
C THR A 329 9.64 -41.42 8.92
N LEU A 330 8.69 -41.07 9.78
CA LEU A 330 8.56 -39.72 10.33
C LEU A 330 9.49 -39.53 11.53
N ALA A 331 10.16 -38.39 11.57
CA ALA A 331 10.97 -37.96 12.72
C ALA A 331 10.09 -37.77 13.99
N PRO A 332 10.66 -37.84 15.20
CA PRO A 332 9.90 -37.67 16.44
C PRO A 332 9.04 -36.40 16.48
N GLN A 333 9.58 -35.26 16.04
CA GLN A 333 8.87 -33.97 15.99
C GLN A 333 7.75 -33.97 14.94
N GLN A 334 7.92 -34.68 13.82
CA GLN A 334 6.87 -34.86 12.82
C GLN A 334 5.74 -35.76 13.35
N ARG A 335 6.06 -36.80 14.13
CA ARG A 335 5.05 -37.63 14.81
C ARG A 335 4.28 -36.82 15.85
N GLU A 336 4.97 -36.00 16.63
CA GLU A 336 4.33 -35.08 17.59
C GLU A 336 3.41 -34.07 16.86
N ALA A 337 3.83 -33.55 15.70
CA ALA A 337 2.98 -32.68 14.89
C ALA A 337 1.66 -33.36 14.49
N ILE A 338 1.67 -34.64 14.09
CA ILE A 338 0.44 -35.40 13.79
C ILE A 338 -0.43 -35.56 15.04
N LYS A 339 0.19 -35.88 16.18
CA LYS A 339 -0.52 -36.04 17.46
C LYS A 339 -1.21 -34.76 17.88
N VAL A 340 -0.51 -33.63 17.80
CA VAL A 340 -1.07 -32.31 18.11
C VAL A 340 -2.17 -31.94 17.10
N ALA A 341 -1.95 -32.13 15.79
CA ALA A 341 -2.93 -31.80 14.76
C ALA A 341 -4.26 -32.56 14.95
N THR A 342 -4.17 -33.85 15.28
CA THR A 342 -5.35 -34.70 15.51
C THR A 342 -6.02 -34.39 16.85
N GLY A 343 -5.27 -34.02 17.89
CA GLY A 343 -5.80 -33.75 19.23
C GLY A 343 -6.28 -32.32 19.51
N ARG A 344 -5.66 -31.29 18.94
CA ARG A 344 -5.86 -29.88 19.31
C ARG A 344 -6.55 -29.04 18.24
N LYS A 345 -7.28 -27.99 18.65
CA LYS A 345 -8.07 -27.10 17.77
C LYS A 345 -7.22 -26.14 16.96
N MET A 346 -6.07 -25.81 17.50
CA MET A 346 -5.11 -24.92 16.90
C MET A 346 -3.72 -25.49 17.17
N MET A 347 -2.80 -25.30 16.23
CA MET A 347 -1.38 -25.52 16.46
C MET A 347 -0.55 -24.64 15.53
N VAL A 348 0.72 -24.47 15.90
CA VAL A 348 1.74 -23.89 15.05
C VAL A 348 2.79 -24.94 14.73
N ILE A 349 3.13 -25.09 13.45
CA ILE A 349 4.29 -25.86 12.99
C ILE A 349 5.32 -24.84 12.52
N THR A 350 6.46 -24.81 13.20
CA THR A 350 7.59 -23.96 12.81
C THR A 350 8.80 -24.81 12.47
N GLY A 351 9.72 -24.26 11.70
CA GLY A 351 10.99 -24.92 11.38
C GLY A 351 11.70 -24.20 10.25
N GLY A 352 13.01 -24.35 10.18
CA GLY A 352 13.84 -23.77 9.13
C GLY A 352 13.61 -24.38 7.74
N PRO A 353 14.34 -23.92 6.71
CA PRO A 353 14.40 -24.61 5.42
C PRO A 353 14.95 -26.04 5.59
N GLY A 354 14.47 -26.99 4.78
CA GLY A 354 14.98 -28.37 4.79
C GLY A 354 14.51 -29.28 5.96
N THR A 355 13.65 -28.78 6.85
CA THR A 355 13.14 -29.51 8.04
C THR A 355 11.91 -30.38 7.77
N GLY A 356 11.45 -30.44 6.50
CA GLY A 356 10.34 -31.31 6.10
C GLY A 356 8.93 -30.77 6.38
N LYS A 357 8.75 -29.45 6.54
CA LYS A 357 7.42 -28.78 6.70
C LYS A 357 6.37 -29.26 5.69
N THR A 358 6.73 -29.31 4.41
CA THR A 358 5.79 -29.73 3.37
C THR A 358 5.44 -31.22 3.46
N THR A 359 6.38 -32.07 3.89
CA THR A 359 6.15 -33.50 4.11
C THR A 359 5.14 -33.72 5.23
N ILE A 360 5.26 -32.99 6.34
CA ILE A 360 4.30 -33.10 7.45
C ILE A 360 2.92 -32.54 7.08
N ILE A 361 2.85 -31.44 6.33
CA ILE A 361 1.57 -30.93 5.79
C ILE A 361 0.90 -32.02 4.95
N ASN A 362 1.62 -32.68 4.03
CA ASN A 362 1.08 -33.74 3.19
C ASN A 362 0.61 -34.95 4.02
N ALA A 363 1.37 -35.35 5.05
CA ALA A 363 0.97 -36.43 5.94
C ALA A 363 -0.35 -36.11 6.68
N ILE A 364 -0.44 -34.91 7.27
CA ILE A 364 -1.65 -34.42 7.93
C ILE A 364 -2.83 -34.42 6.95
N LEU A 365 -2.65 -33.86 5.75
CA LEU A 365 -3.70 -33.82 4.73
C LEU A 365 -4.23 -35.21 4.37
N LYS A 366 -3.36 -36.19 4.16
CA LYS A 366 -3.78 -37.56 3.83
C LYS A 366 -4.59 -38.21 4.96
N ILE A 367 -4.23 -37.97 6.21
CA ILE A 367 -4.96 -38.46 7.38
C ILE A 367 -6.37 -37.85 7.42
N PHE A 368 -6.48 -36.53 7.29
CA PHE A 368 -7.78 -35.83 7.34
C PHE A 368 -8.65 -36.11 6.11
N ALA A 369 -8.05 -36.32 4.94
CA ALA A 369 -8.77 -36.75 3.74
C ALA A 369 -9.33 -38.18 3.89
N ARG A 370 -8.61 -39.09 4.57
CA ARG A 370 -9.05 -40.49 4.79
C ARG A 370 -10.35 -40.57 5.60
N ILE A 371 -10.54 -39.66 6.55
CA ILE A 371 -11.76 -39.55 7.35
C ILE A 371 -12.83 -38.66 6.71
N LYS A 372 -12.62 -38.21 5.46
CA LYS A 372 -13.52 -37.34 4.69
C LYS A 372 -13.77 -35.96 5.33
N ALA A 373 -12.80 -35.42 6.08
CA ALA A 373 -12.87 -34.05 6.57
C ALA A 373 -12.75 -33.06 5.40
N LYS A 374 -13.49 -31.96 5.43
CA LYS A 374 -13.34 -30.88 4.45
C LYS A 374 -12.09 -30.07 4.78
N VAL A 375 -11.05 -30.18 3.96
CA VAL A 375 -9.78 -29.47 4.18
C VAL A 375 -9.64 -28.30 3.22
N LEU A 376 -9.27 -27.14 3.75
CA LEU A 376 -8.86 -25.98 2.98
C LEU A 376 -7.38 -25.68 3.21
N LEU A 377 -6.71 -25.36 2.11
CA LEU A 377 -5.31 -25.01 2.08
C LEU A 377 -5.16 -23.57 1.59
N ALA A 378 -4.43 -22.75 2.34
CA ALA A 378 -4.16 -21.40 1.91
C ALA A 378 -2.74 -20.92 2.22
N ALA A 379 -2.34 -19.90 1.47
CA ALA A 379 -1.08 -19.18 1.66
C ALA A 379 -1.30 -17.69 1.35
N PRO A 380 -0.44 -16.79 1.84
CA PRO A 380 -0.57 -15.36 1.58
C PRO A 380 -0.29 -15.00 0.12
N THR A 381 0.63 -15.70 -0.56
CA THR A 381 1.03 -15.42 -1.94
C THR A 381 0.60 -16.50 -2.94
N GLY A 382 0.39 -16.10 -4.20
CA GLY A 382 0.02 -17.03 -5.27
C GLY A 382 1.09 -18.08 -5.55
N ARG A 383 2.37 -17.72 -5.42
CA ARG A 383 3.50 -18.64 -5.61
C ARG A 383 3.53 -19.70 -4.51
N ALA A 384 3.34 -19.32 -3.25
CA ALA A 384 3.28 -20.26 -2.14
C ALA A 384 2.09 -21.21 -2.27
N ALA A 385 0.89 -20.69 -2.60
CA ALA A 385 -0.29 -21.51 -2.83
C ALA A 385 -0.08 -22.52 -3.98
N LYS A 386 0.49 -22.08 -5.11
CA LYS A 386 0.78 -22.97 -6.25
C LYS A 386 1.75 -24.09 -5.87
N ARG A 387 2.86 -23.75 -5.21
CA ARG A 387 3.86 -24.73 -4.76
C ARG A 387 3.27 -25.75 -3.78
N MET A 388 2.44 -25.29 -2.85
CA MET A 388 1.74 -26.17 -1.92
C MET A 388 0.80 -27.12 -2.68
N ALA A 389 0.04 -26.62 -3.66
CA ALA A 389 -0.85 -27.46 -4.45
C ALA A 389 -0.10 -28.55 -5.23
N GLU A 390 1.02 -28.18 -5.86
CA GLU A 390 1.88 -29.13 -6.60
C GLU A 390 2.49 -30.19 -5.68
N THR A 391 2.94 -29.80 -4.49
CA THR A 391 3.65 -30.73 -3.58
C THR A 391 2.70 -31.65 -2.82
N THR A 392 1.50 -31.16 -2.47
CA THR A 392 0.51 -31.92 -1.70
C THR A 392 -0.45 -32.69 -2.59
N GLY A 393 -0.69 -32.23 -3.82
CA GLY A 393 -1.74 -32.75 -4.71
C GLY A 393 -3.16 -32.30 -4.33
N PHE A 394 -3.29 -31.35 -3.40
CA PHE A 394 -4.57 -30.77 -2.98
C PHE A 394 -4.73 -29.34 -3.53
N GLU A 395 -5.97 -28.91 -3.77
CA GLU A 395 -6.21 -27.52 -4.18
C GLU A 395 -5.81 -26.55 -3.05
N ALA A 396 -4.93 -25.61 -3.34
CA ALA A 396 -4.55 -24.53 -2.44
C ALA A 396 -4.81 -23.16 -3.07
N LYS A 397 -5.29 -22.21 -2.26
CA LYS A 397 -5.69 -20.86 -2.70
C LYS A 397 -4.88 -19.80 -1.98
N THR A 398 -4.83 -18.59 -2.55
CA THR A 398 -4.41 -17.45 -1.73
C THR A 398 -5.48 -17.15 -0.68
N ILE A 399 -5.11 -16.59 0.47
CA ILE A 399 -6.08 -16.18 1.49
C ILE A 399 -7.13 -15.22 0.90
N HIS A 400 -6.70 -14.29 0.03
CA HIS A 400 -7.59 -13.38 -0.70
C HIS A 400 -8.63 -14.10 -1.56
N ARG A 401 -8.23 -15.15 -2.29
CA ARG A 401 -9.16 -15.96 -3.09
C ARG A 401 -10.06 -16.82 -2.21
N LEU A 402 -9.53 -17.35 -1.11
CA LEU A 402 -10.29 -18.14 -0.14
C LEU A 402 -11.42 -17.31 0.48
N LEU A 403 -11.14 -16.04 0.80
CA LEU A 403 -12.09 -15.08 1.37
C LEU A 403 -12.95 -14.36 0.32
N GLU A 404 -12.86 -14.77 -0.96
CA GLU A 404 -13.64 -14.21 -2.07
C GLU A 404 -13.49 -12.68 -2.22
N TYR A 405 -12.28 -12.13 -2.03
CA TYR A 405 -12.04 -10.68 -2.09
C TYR A 405 -12.53 -10.05 -3.40
N SER A 406 -13.34 -8.99 -3.30
CA SER A 406 -13.92 -8.29 -4.45
C SER A 406 -13.85 -6.77 -4.28
N LEU A 407 -13.22 -6.08 -5.23
CA LEU A 407 -13.21 -4.62 -5.29
C LEU A 407 -14.61 -4.05 -5.58
N GLN A 408 -15.41 -4.72 -6.40
CA GLN A 408 -16.76 -4.28 -6.77
C GLN A 408 -17.76 -4.41 -5.62
N LYS A 409 -17.63 -5.48 -4.80
CA LYS A 409 -18.51 -5.76 -3.66
C LYS A 409 -17.93 -5.28 -2.32
N GLY A 410 -16.89 -4.45 -2.35
CA GLY A 410 -16.39 -3.75 -1.17
C GLY A 410 -15.63 -4.63 -0.16
N GLY A 411 -14.75 -5.53 -0.61
CA GLY A 411 -13.81 -6.26 0.25
C GLY A 411 -14.04 -7.77 0.31
N PHE A 412 -13.71 -8.39 1.44
CA PHE A 412 -13.85 -9.83 1.67
C PHE A 412 -15.32 -10.24 1.83
N GLN A 413 -15.73 -11.32 1.16
CA GLN A 413 -17.12 -11.75 1.11
C GLN A 413 -17.43 -12.91 2.05
N ARG A 414 -16.40 -13.63 2.52
CA ARG A 414 -16.51 -14.63 3.59
C ARG A 414 -16.31 -13.96 4.95
N ASN A 415 -17.18 -14.26 5.91
CA ASN A 415 -17.23 -13.66 7.24
C ASN A 415 -18.01 -14.59 8.20
N GLU A 416 -18.40 -14.10 9.38
CA GLU A 416 -19.14 -14.89 10.37
C GLU A 416 -20.52 -15.37 9.88
N GLU A 417 -21.20 -14.57 9.06
CA GLU A 417 -22.52 -14.90 8.50
C GLU A 417 -22.40 -15.87 7.31
N LYS A 418 -21.32 -15.74 6.53
CA LYS A 418 -20.96 -16.63 5.42
C LYS A 418 -19.58 -17.24 5.66
N PRO A 419 -19.47 -18.21 6.58
CA PRO A 419 -18.17 -18.77 6.98
C PRO A 419 -17.57 -19.65 5.88
N LEU A 420 -16.30 -20.00 6.07
CA LEU A 420 -15.59 -20.99 5.25
C LEU A 420 -16.18 -22.39 5.48
N GLU A 421 -16.29 -23.17 4.42
CA GLU A 421 -16.82 -24.53 4.48
C GLU A 421 -15.69 -25.54 4.71
N CYS A 422 -15.13 -25.55 5.91
CA CYS A 422 -14.06 -26.49 6.27
C CYS A 422 -14.16 -27.04 7.69
N ASP A 423 -13.57 -28.22 7.86
CA ASP A 423 -13.27 -28.83 9.14
C ASP A 423 -11.83 -28.57 9.56
N LEU A 424 -10.92 -28.39 8.58
CA LEU A 424 -9.51 -28.11 8.77
C LEU A 424 -9.06 -27.01 7.80
N LEU A 425 -8.41 -25.98 8.33
CA LEU A 425 -7.70 -24.96 7.57
C LEU A 425 -6.21 -25.06 7.89
N ILE A 426 -5.38 -25.21 6.85
CA ILE A 426 -3.91 -25.13 6.98
C ILE A 426 -3.44 -23.89 6.23
N LEU A 427 -2.66 -23.06 6.92
CA LEU A 427 -2.01 -21.88 6.34
C LEU A 427 -0.50 -22.11 6.24
N ASP A 428 0.07 -22.03 5.04
CA ASP A 428 1.53 -21.93 4.90
C ASP A 428 2.02 -20.50 4.92
N GLU A 429 3.31 -20.36 5.15
CA GLU A 429 4.02 -19.09 5.19
C GLU A 429 3.29 -18.07 6.07
N ALA A 430 2.82 -18.54 7.23
CA ALA A 430 2.05 -17.74 8.18
C ALA A 430 2.83 -16.53 8.73
N SER A 431 4.16 -16.56 8.64
CA SER A 431 5.06 -15.43 8.95
C SER A 431 4.76 -14.18 8.11
N MET A 432 4.24 -14.34 6.89
CA MET A 432 3.92 -13.24 5.99
C MET A 432 2.50 -12.68 6.17
N ILE A 433 1.70 -13.22 7.09
CA ILE A 433 0.30 -12.79 7.28
C ILE A 433 0.25 -11.60 8.26
N ASP A 434 -0.21 -10.45 7.76
CA ASP A 434 -0.43 -9.27 8.60
C ASP A 434 -1.68 -9.37 9.49
N LEU A 435 -1.80 -8.44 10.44
CA LEU A 435 -2.89 -8.42 11.41
C LEU A 435 -4.28 -8.33 10.77
N LEU A 436 -4.44 -7.50 9.74
CA LEU A 436 -5.75 -7.28 9.11
C LEU A 436 -6.19 -8.55 8.36
N LEU A 437 -5.29 -9.17 7.61
CA LEU A 437 -5.57 -10.39 6.88
C LEU A 437 -5.88 -11.55 7.81
N MET A 438 -5.14 -11.68 8.93
CA MET A 438 -5.46 -12.66 9.98
C MET A 438 -6.84 -12.40 10.58
N HIS A 439 -7.16 -11.14 10.88
CA HIS A 439 -8.47 -10.77 11.43
C HIS A 439 -9.61 -11.22 10.51
N TYR A 440 -9.55 -10.88 9.21
CA TYR A 440 -10.59 -11.27 8.26
C TYR A 440 -10.67 -12.79 8.06
N LEU A 441 -9.53 -13.48 8.09
CA LEU A 441 -9.49 -14.93 7.97
C LEU A 441 -10.16 -15.62 9.16
N LEU A 442 -9.79 -15.24 10.38
CA LEU A 442 -10.36 -15.82 11.59
C LEU A 442 -11.84 -15.48 11.75
N ARG A 443 -12.24 -14.27 11.35
CA ARG A 443 -13.65 -13.87 11.28
C ARG A 443 -14.47 -14.78 10.36
N ALA A 444 -13.87 -15.32 9.31
CA ALA A 444 -14.52 -16.24 8.38
C ALA A 444 -14.39 -17.73 8.77
N LEU A 445 -13.57 -18.07 9.77
CA LEU A 445 -13.31 -19.45 10.16
C LEU A 445 -14.42 -19.98 11.08
N PRO A 446 -15.08 -21.11 10.78
CA PRO A 446 -16.05 -21.70 11.69
C PRO A 446 -15.43 -22.02 13.05
N PRO A 447 -16.09 -21.70 14.19
CA PRO A 447 -15.57 -22.05 15.52
C PRO A 447 -15.30 -23.55 15.69
N ARG A 448 -15.99 -24.42 14.95
CA ARG A 448 -15.80 -25.88 15.00
C ARG A 448 -14.63 -26.40 14.15
N ALA A 449 -14.06 -25.59 13.26
CA ALA A 449 -12.92 -25.97 12.44
C ALA A 449 -11.62 -26.12 13.26
N THR A 450 -10.62 -26.77 12.70
CA THR A 450 -9.25 -26.85 13.24
C THR A 450 -8.34 -25.95 12.41
N LEU A 451 -7.44 -25.21 13.07
CA LEU A 451 -6.48 -24.30 12.42
C LEU A 451 -5.05 -24.80 12.60
N ILE A 452 -4.30 -24.94 11.51
CA ILE A 452 -2.87 -25.24 11.54
C ILE A 452 -2.14 -24.09 10.86
N LEU A 453 -1.30 -23.38 11.62
CA LEU A 453 -0.41 -22.36 11.10
C LEU A 453 0.95 -22.99 10.83
N VAL A 454 1.47 -22.83 9.62
CA VAL A 454 2.80 -23.29 9.24
C VAL A 454 3.59 -22.08 8.76
N GLY A 455 4.78 -21.90 9.32
CA GLY A 455 5.65 -20.78 8.97
C GLY A 455 7.04 -20.96 9.53
N ASP A 456 7.92 -20.01 9.26
CA ASP A 456 9.25 -19.97 9.86
C ASP A 456 9.37 -18.67 10.66
N VAL A 457 9.61 -18.78 11.95
CA VAL A 457 9.77 -17.63 12.86
C VAL A 457 11.01 -16.80 12.56
N ASN A 458 11.98 -17.35 11.83
CA ASN A 458 13.21 -16.68 11.44
C ASN A 458 13.12 -16.05 10.04
N GLN A 459 11.99 -16.19 9.33
CA GLN A 459 11.76 -15.47 8.10
C GLN A 459 11.43 -13.99 8.37
N LEU A 460 11.44 -13.20 7.28
CA LEU A 460 10.97 -11.82 7.30
C LEU A 460 9.51 -11.76 7.79
N PRO A 461 9.15 -10.72 8.58
CA PRO A 461 7.77 -10.49 9.00
C PRO A 461 6.88 -10.10 7.80
N SER A 462 5.57 -9.98 8.04
CA SER A 462 4.64 -9.44 7.06
C SER A 462 5.02 -8.02 6.62
N VAL A 463 4.69 -7.67 5.39
CA VAL A 463 4.83 -6.29 4.88
C VAL A 463 3.85 -5.34 5.59
N GLY A 464 2.65 -5.83 5.92
CA GLY A 464 1.68 -5.08 6.71
C GLY A 464 1.97 -5.14 8.22
N ALA A 465 1.26 -4.31 8.98
CA ALA A 465 1.44 -4.19 10.42
C ALA A 465 1.16 -5.49 11.20
N GLY A 466 1.98 -5.72 12.23
CA GLY A 466 1.84 -6.81 13.20
C GLY A 466 2.78 -8.00 12.95
N ASN A 467 3.07 -8.76 14.00
CA ASN A 467 3.86 -9.99 13.92
C ASN A 467 3.06 -11.18 14.45
N VAL A 468 1.94 -11.44 13.78
CA VAL A 468 0.87 -12.34 14.23
C VAL A 468 1.39 -13.73 14.60
N LEU A 469 2.24 -14.34 13.77
CA LEU A 469 2.75 -15.69 14.05
C LEU A 469 3.60 -15.73 15.33
N LYS A 470 4.49 -14.74 15.50
CA LYS A 470 5.36 -14.64 16.68
C LYS A 470 4.56 -14.37 17.93
N ASP A 471 3.55 -13.50 17.85
CA ASP A 471 2.70 -13.13 18.99
C ASP A 471 1.79 -14.30 19.40
N ILE A 472 1.27 -15.08 18.43
CA ILE A 472 0.54 -16.32 18.70
C ILE A 472 1.42 -17.33 19.45
N ILE A 473 2.66 -17.52 19.01
CA ILE A 473 3.63 -18.40 19.68
C ILE A 473 3.92 -17.89 21.10
N GLY A 474 4.21 -16.60 21.26
CA GLY A 474 4.50 -15.97 22.54
C GLY A 474 3.33 -15.99 23.53
N SER A 475 2.09 -16.00 23.04
CA SER A 475 0.89 -16.07 23.89
C SER A 475 0.71 -17.40 24.62
N GLY A 476 1.37 -18.48 24.18
CA GLY A 476 1.19 -19.83 24.71
C GLY A 476 -0.19 -20.46 24.44
N LEU A 477 -1.06 -19.79 23.66
CA LEU A 477 -2.42 -20.26 23.38
C LEU A 477 -2.45 -21.51 22.48
N ALA A 478 -1.53 -21.58 21.51
CA ALA A 478 -1.42 -22.68 20.57
C ALA A 478 -0.20 -23.55 20.90
N PRO A 479 -0.33 -24.88 20.95
CA PRO A 479 0.82 -25.77 20.98
C PRO A 479 1.70 -25.53 19.74
N VAL A 480 3.00 -25.42 19.99
CA VAL A 480 4.00 -25.17 18.95
C VAL A 480 4.84 -26.43 18.79
N VAL A 481 4.96 -26.91 17.56
CA VAL A 481 5.85 -28.01 17.20
C VAL A 481 6.94 -27.47 16.29
N GLU A 482 8.16 -27.47 16.78
CA GLU A 482 9.34 -27.04 16.04
C GLU A 482 10.02 -28.23 15.36
N LEU A 483 10.12 -28.17 14.04
CA LEU A 483 10.86 -29.13 13.23
C LEU A 483 12.31 -28.66 13.14
N ASN A 484 13.19 -29.30 13.91
CA ASN A 484 14.61 -28.95 14.01
C ASN A 484 15.55 -29.95 13.31
N GLU A 485 15.04 -31.11 12.89
CA GLU A 485 15.84 -32.12 12.21
C GLU A 485 16.01 -31.77 10.72
N ILE A 486 17.24 -31.48 10.30
CA ILE A 486 17.61 -31.27 8.89
C ILE A 486 17.86 -32.64 8.26
N PHE A 487 17.10 -32.98 7.22
CA PHE A 487 17.26 -34.25 6.52
C PHE A 487 18.54 -34.29 5.69
N ARG A 488 19.10 -35.49 5.47
CA ARG A 488 20.42 -35.70 4.83
C ARG A 488 20.58 -34.97 3.50
N GLN A 489 19.58 -35.03 2.62
CA GLN A 489 19.56 -34.34 1.32
C GLN A 489 19.66 -32.81 1.46
N ALA A 490 19.15 -32.24 2.55
CA ALA A 490 19.22 -30.82 2.85
C ALA A 490 20.54 -30.39 3.51
N LYS A 491 21.31 -31.33 4.08
CA LYS A 491 22.65 -31.04 4.64
C LYS A 491 23.72 -30.86 3.57
N GLU A 492 23.49 -31.40 2.38
CA GLU A 492 24.37 -31.24 1.20
C GLU A 492 24.22 -29.86 0.54
N SER A 493 23.12 -29.15 0.83
CA SER A 493 22.86 -27.79 0.34
C SER A 493 23.57 -26.75 1.19
N LEU A 494 24.52 -26.03 0.58
CA LEU A 494 25.22 -24.92 1.24
C LEU A 494 24.28 -23.76 1.55
N ILE A 495 23.22 -23.55 0.74
CA ILE A 495 22.19 -22.55 1.04
C ILE A 495 21.54 -22.85 2.39
N ILE A 496 21.11 -24.09 2.61
CA ILE A 496 20.41 -24.49 3.84
C ILE A 496 21.35 -24.41 5.04
N VAL A 497 22.57 -24.94 4.92
CA VAL A 497 23.58 -24.86 5.98
C VAL A 497 23.87 -23.40 6.36
N ASN A 498 24.04 -22.51 5.37
CA ASN A 498 24.31 -21.10 5.61
C ASN A 498 23.11 -20.36 6.21
N ALA A 499 21.87 -20.71 5.85
CA ALA A 499 20.68 -20.15 6.49
C ALA A 499 20.65 -20.45 8.00
N HIS A 500 20.99 -21.68 8.40
CA HIS A 500 21.09 -22.04 9.82
C HIS A 500 22.23 -21.31 10.54
N LYS A 501 23.36 -21.06 9.86
CA LYS A 501 24.47 -20.25 10.42
C LYS A 501 24.04 -18.82 10.70
N ILE A 502 23.34 -18.19 9.77
CA ILE A 502 22.83 -16.81 9.94
C ILE A 502 21.91 -16.73 11.17
N ASN A 503 21.00 -17.69 11.34
CA ASN A 503 20.12 -17.75 12.50
C ASN A 503 20.88 -17.94 13.82
N ALA A 504 22.05 -18.58 13.79
CA ALA A 504 22.94 -18.75 14.94
C ALA A 504 23.90 -17.56 15.16
N GLY A 505 23.80 -16.49 14.37
CA GLY A 505 24.73 -15.35 14.41
C GLY A 505 26.13 -15.67 13.89
N LEU A 506 26.27 -16.75 13.10
CA LEU A 506 27.53 -17.19 12.52
C LEU A 506 27.63 -16.77 11.05
N MET A 507 28.83 -16.39 10.61
CA MET A 507 29.07 -16.05 9.20
C MET A 507 28.85 -17.27 8.28
N PRO A 508 28.20 -17.10 7.11
CA PRO A 508 28.08 -18.13 6.10
C PRO A 508 29.45 -18.73 5.72
N ALA A 509 29.48 -20.05 5.47
CA ALA A 509 30.62 -20.64 4.78
C ALA A 509 30.59 -20.18 3.32
N LEU A 510 31.60 -19.40 2.94
CA LEU A 510 31.81 -18.99 1.56
C LEU A 510 32.62 -20.11 0.86
N PRO A 511 32.15 -20.66 -0.26
CA PRO A 511 32.89 -21.67 -0.98
C PRO A 511 34.22 -21.10 -1.48
N ALA A 512 35.29 -21.87 -1.29
CA ALA A 512 36.62 -21.51 -1.76
C ALA A 512 36.73 -21.76 -3.27
N GLY A 513 36.15 -20.87 -4.09
CA GLY A 513 36.43 -20.71 -5.52
C GLY A 513 36.78 -21.96 -6.35
N GLY A 514 36.06 -23.07 -6.16
CA GLY A 514 36.32 -24.34 -6.84
C GLY A 514 35.50 -24.50 -8.13
N PRO A 515 35.92 -25.39 -9.05
CA PRO A 515 35.21 -25.65 -10.31
C PRO A 515 33.88 -26.42 -10.15
N GLU A 516 33.53 -26.86 -8.94
CA GLU A 516 32.29 -27.57 -8.68
C GLU A 516 31.11 -26.60 -8.55
N LEU A 517 30.07 -26.83 -9.36
CA LEU A 517 28.82 -26.10 -9.28
C LEU A 517 28.09 -26.50 -7.98
N THR A 518 28.23 -25.70 -6.93
CA THR A 518 27.44 -25.85 -5.70
C THR A 518 26.14 -25.04 -5.79
N ASP A 519 25.19 -25.26 -4.88
CA ASP A 519 23.94 -24.50 -4.87
C ASP A 519 24.08 -23.08 -4.29
N PHE A 520 25.24 -22.73 -3.70
CA PHE A 520 25.49 -21.43 -3.07
C PHE A 520 26.74 -20.79 -3.67
N TYR A 521 26.61 -19.56 -4.20
CA TYR A 521 27.74 -18.79 -4.73
C TYR A 521 27.82 -17.44 -4.03
N PHE A 522 29.04 -16.98 -3.82
CA PHE A 522 29.30 -15.64 -3.30
C PHE A 522 30.20 -14.88 -4.26
N ILE A 523 29.68 -13.81 -4.83
CA ILE A 523 30.43 -12.87 -5.67
C ILE A 523 30.73 -11.67 -4.78
N ALA A 524 31.98 -11.53 -4.35
CA ALA A 524 32.41 -10.38 -3.58
C ALA A 524 32.47 -9.15 -4.50
N GLN A 525 31.71 -8.12 -4.17
CA GLN A 525 31.76 -6.83 -4.84
C GLN A 525 31.65 -5.72 -3.79
N GLU A 526 32.63 -4.82 -3.78
CA GLU A 526 32.71 -3.72 -2.81
C GLU A 526 32.17 -2.39 -3.37
N ASP A 527 32.11 -2.25 -4.71
CA ASP A 527 31.58 -1.06 -5.37
C ASP A 527 30.04 -1.14 -5.51
N PRO A 528 29.27 -0.28 -4.82
CA PRO A 528 27.80 -0.27 -4.92
C PRO A 528 27.27 -0.08 -6.34
N GLN A 529 27.98 0.64 -7.21
CA GLN A 529 27.55 0.86 -8.60
C GLN A 529 27.72 -0.41 -9.45
N GLU A 530 28.72 -1.23 -9.15
CA GLU A 530 28.94 -2.50 -9.85
C GLU A 530 28.02 -3.60 -9.33
N VAL A 531 27.63 -3.57 -8.04
CA VAL A 531 26.59 -4.48 -7.48
C VAL A 531 25.26 -4.36 -8.23
N VAL A 532 24.85 -3.15 -8.61
CA VAL A 532 23.57 -2.94 -9.32
C VAL A 532 23.62 -3.44 -10.78
N LYS A 533 24.82 -3.59 -11.35
CA LYS A 533 25.01 -4.07 -12.73
C LYS A 533 25.12 -5.59 -12.84
N THR A 534 25.34 -6.27 -11.72
CA THR A 534 25.42 -7.74 -11.61
C THR A 534 24.05 -8.33 -11.30
#